data_AF-A0A6A9T340-F1
#
_entry.id   AF-A0A6A9T340-F1
#
_cell.length_a   1.000
_cell.length_b   1.000
_cell.length_c   1.000
_cell.angle_alpha   90.00
_cell.angle_beta   90.00
_cell.angle_gamma   90.00
#
_symmetry.space_group_name_H-M   'P 1'
#
loop_
_entity.id
_entity.type
_entity.pdbx_description
1 polymer ?
#
loop_
_entity_poly.entity_id
_entity_poly.type
_entity_poly.pdbx_seq_one_letter_code
_entity_poly.pdbx_strand_id
1 'polypeptide(L)' 'MNTDAGTPRYEVFEAAIVSGDGTSTECTIYPRDVDEDRRTTAWITAREGAYCSAASMR' A
#
# COMPACT_ATOMS: atom_id res chain seq x y z
N MET A 1 -31.93 10.58 -9.96
CA MET A 1 -30.77 10.25 -9.11
C MET A 1 -29.53 10.48 -9.97
N ASN A 2 -28.81 11.58 -9.75
CA ASN A 2 -27.52 11.80 -10.40
C ASN A 2 -26.48 11.03 -9.59
N THR A 3 -25.98 9.92 -10.13
CA THR A 3 -24.81 9.23 -9.60
C THR A 3 -23.59 9.99 -10.10
N ASP A 4 -23.30 11.14 -9.49
CA ASP A 4 -21.97 11.73 -9.53
C ASP A 4 -21.05 10.86 -8.67
N ALA A 5 -20.75 9.65 -9.17
CA ALA A 5 -19.63 8.88 -8.67
C ALA A 5 -18.40 9.56 -9.25
N GLY A 6 -18.04 10.72 -8.67
CA GLY A 6 -16.82 11.43 -9.00
C GLY A 6 -15.70 10.42 -9.07
N THR A 7 -14.96 10.40 -10.18
CA THR A 7 -13.89 9.43 -10.44
C THR A 7 -13.07 9.26 -9.16
N PRO A 8 -12.94 8.03 -8.62
CA PRO A 8 -12.17 7.82 -7.41
C PRO A 8 -10.78 8.38 -7.69
N ARG A 9 -10.43 9.40 -6.90
CA ARG A 9 -9.09 9.97 -6.93
C ARG A 9 -8.25 8.85 -6.35
N TYR A 10 -7.55 8.11 -7.20
CA TYR A 10 -6.62 7.11 -6.70
C TYR A 10 -5.64 7.87 -5.81
N GLU A 11 -5.60 7.51 -4.54
CA GLU A 11 -4.58 8.04 -3.64
C GLU A 11 -3.22 7.75 -4.29
N VAL A 12 -2.38 8.77 -4.40
CA VAL A 12 -1.01 8.56 -4.89
C VAL A 12 -0.32 7.74 -3.82
N PHE A 13 0.14 6.53 -4.14
CA PHE A 13 0.87 5.68 -3.21
C PHE A 13 2.37 5.77 -3.45
N GLU A 14 3.13 5.71 -2.37
CA GLU A 14 4.59 5.59 -2.37
C GLU A 14 5.03 4.30 -1.70
N ALA A 15 6.26 3.87 -2.00
CA ALA A 15 6.85 2.66 -1.46
C ALA A 15 8.18 2.97 -0.77
N ALA A 16 8.34 2.52 0.47
CA ALA A 16 9.61 2.51 1.19
C ALA A 16 10.16 1.08 1.21
N ILE A 17 11.39 0.92 0.69
CA ILE A 17 12.08 -0.37 0.65
C ILE A 17 13.23 -0.33 1.64
N VAL A 18 13.22 -1.26 2.59
CA VAL A 18 14.30 -1.46 3.57
C VAL A 18 14.94 -2.80 3.28
N SER A 19 16.18 -2.78 2.78
CA SER A 19 16.99 -3.98 2.61
C SER A 19 17.74 -4.27 3.91
N GLY A 20 17.45 -5.41 4.53
CA GLY A 20 18.26 -5.94 5.62
C GLY A 20 19.65 -6.34 5.14
N ASP A 21 20.61 -6.38 6.06
CA ASP A 21 22.03 -6.71 5.92
C ASP A 21 22.28 -8.22 5.63
N GLY A 22 21.49 -8.78 4.72
CA GLY A 22 21.55 -10.19 4.28
C GLY A 22 20.28 -11.00 4.54
N THR A 23 19.25 -10.41 5.17
CA THR A 23 18.00 -11.09 5.48
C THR A 23 16.79 -10.24 5.08
N SER A 24 16.02 -10.74 4.11
CA SER A 24 14.70 -10.31 3.63
C SER A 24 14.46 -8.81 3.47
N THR A 25 14.21 -8.38 2.23
CA THR A 25 13.78 -7.01 1.96
C THR A 25 12.36 -6.77 2.49
N GLU A 26 12.13 -5.66 3.19
CA GLU A 26 10.79 -5.22 3.58
C GLU A 26 10.34 -4.09 2.66
N CYS A 27 9.11 -4.18 2.15
CA CYS A 27 8.47 -3.16 1.34
C CYS A 27 7.21 -2.67 2.04
N THR A 28 7.13 -1.37 2.30
CA THR A 28 5.95 -0.72 2.86
C THR A 28 5.34 0.21 1.82
N ILE A 29 4.06 -0.01 1.49
CA ILE A 29 3.27 0.86 0.62
C ILE A 29 2.40 1.75 1.50
N TYR A 30 2.40 3.06 1.23
CA TYR A 30 1.62 4.05 1.98
C TYR A 30 1.09 5.14 1.05
N PRO A 31 -0.09 5.73 1.34
CA PRO A 31 -0.57 6.87 0.59
C PRO A 31 0.28 8.12 0.88
N ARG A 32 0.61 8.87 -0.16
CA ARG A 32 1.45 10.08 -0.15
C ARG A 32 0.73 11.28 0.47
N ASP A 33 -0.54 11.44 0.10
CA ASP A 33 -1.33 12.65 0.39
C ASP A 33 -2.41 12.38 1.45
N VAL A 34 -2.03 11.77 2.56
CA VAL A 34 -2.93 11.56 3.71
C VAL A 34 -2.59 12.48 4.87
N ASP A 35 -3.63 13.11 5.40
CA ASP A 35 -3.58 13.85 6.66
C ASP A 35 -2.99 12.97 7.77
N GLU A 36 -2.27 13.59 8.70
CA GLU A 36 -1.51 12.91 9.74
C GLU A 36 -2.40 11.97 10.60
N ASP A 37 -3.66 12.35 10.80
CA ASP A 37 -4.66 11.55 11.53
C ASP A 37 -5.13 10.29 10.77
N ARG A 38 -4.97 10.25 9.44
CA ARG A 38 -5.30 9.10 8.58
C ARG A 38 -4.12 8.20 8.27
N ARG A 39 -2.91 8.62 8.65
CA ARG A 39 -1.66 7.92 8.38
C ARG A 39 -1.52 6.60 9.15
N THR A 40 -2.35 6.33 10.16
CA THR A 40 -2.20 5.15 11.04
C THR A 40 -2.82 3.85 10.54
N THR A 41 -3.73 3.88 9.55
CA THR A 41 -4.52 2.70 9.14
C THR A 41 -4.31 2.23 7.70
N ALA A 42 -3.45 2.88 6.92
CA ALA A 42 -3.38 2.66 5.47
C ALA A 42 -2.05 2.04 4.99
N TRP A 43 -1.32 1.33 5.86
CA TRP A 43 0.00 0.79 5.51
C TRP A 43 -0.09 -0.70 5.24
N ILE A 44 0.49 -1.11 4.11
CA ILE A 44 0.71 -2.53 3.79
C ILE A 44 2.21 -2.75 3.78
N THR A 45 2.70 -3.49 4.77
CA THR A 45 4.10 -3.92 4.85
C THR A 45 4.19 -5.40 4.54
N ALA A 46 5.05 -5.74 3.58
CA ALA A 46 5.32 -7.12 3.20
C ALA A 46 6.82 -7.38 3.17
N ARG A 47 7.20 -8.58 3.61
CA ARG A 47 8.55 -9.09 3.44
C ARG A 47 8.71 -9.74 2.07
N GLU A 48 9.93 -9.78 1.58
CA GLU A 48 10.29 -10.51 0.37
C GLU A 48 9.81 -11.96 0.45
N GLY A 49 9.05 -12.39 -0.56
CA GLY A 49 8.43 -13.72 -0.61
C GLY A 49 7.11 -13.86 0.15
N ALA A 50 6.65 -12.83 0.86
CA ALA A 50 5.35 -12.81 1.56
C ALA A 50 4.19 -12.32 0.67
N TYR A 51 4.42 -12.17 -0.64
CA TYR A 51 3.37 -11.84 -1.61
C TYR A 51 2.72 -13.13 -2.12
N CYS A 52 1.40 -13.10 -2.28
CA CYS A 52 0.64 -14.14 -2.95
C CYS A 52 -0.01 -13.57 -4.21
N SER A 53 -0.10 -14.39 -5.25
CA SER A 53 -0.84 -14.02 -6.45
C SER A 53 -2.29 -13.71 -6.09
N ALA A 54 -2.79 -12.53 -6.50
CA ALA A 54 -4.18 -12.14 -6.29
C ALA A 54 -5.15 -13.14 -6.94
N ALA A 55 -4.79 -13.75 -8.07
CA ALA A 55 -5.58 -14.79 -8.72
C ALA A 55 -5.58 -16.12 -7.94
N SER A 56 -4.63 -16.30 -7.04
CA SER A 56 -4.50 -17.49 -6.18
C SER A 56 -5.17 -17.32 -4.81
N MET A 57 -5.52 -16.09 -4.42
CA MET A 57 -6.38 -15.82 -3.26
C MET A 57 -7.83 -15.97 -3.73
N ARG A 58 -8.52 -17.02 -3.27
CA ARG A 58 -9.91 -17.32 -3.63
C ARG A 58 -10.76 -17.48 -2.40
#